data_AF-A0A7V9QND6-F1
#
_entry.id   AF-A0A7V9QND6-F1
#
_cell.length_a   1.000
_cell.length_b   1.000
_cell.length_c   1.000
_cell.angle_alpha   90.00
_cell.angle_beta   90.00
_cell.angle_gamma   90.00
#
_symmetry.space_group_name_H-M   'P 1'
#
loop_
_entity.id
_entity.type
_entity.pdbx_description
1 polymer ?
#
loop_
_entity_poly.entity_id
_entity_poly.type
_entity_poly.pdbx_seq_one_letter_code
_entity_poly.pdbx_strand_id
1 'polypeptide(L)'
;MQTIGLPPAAPATQAPVAPIAAPMTIGELRARREELSNQLISAAGRRKNLAEEVRNASGTDKVGLEQRIKVLDERIVQLESDIATTGRMVTNAPAGSLTAPDADFPRAFDIFSPAQFTALSIVFTVLVFFPLAISAARLMWKRAKQPMAVPAIQGEAAQRLERLEQSVEAVAIEVERISEGQRFVTRLLSASPQAGVLPAAQRDTVAVKIPD
;
A
#
# COMPACT_ATOMS: atom_id res chain seq x y z
N MET A 1 75.88 19.84 54.46
CA MET A 1 75.28 19.71 53.11
C MET A 1 74.49 18.41 53.09
N GLN A 2 73.16 18.49 53.18
CA GLN A 2 72.28 17.32 53.26
C GLN A 2 71.15 17.51 52.24
N THR A 3 71.09 16.62 51.26
CA THR A 3 70.23 16.68 50.08
C THR A 3 68.80 16.28 50.43
N ILE A 4 67.85 17.20 50.25
CA ILE A 4 66.41 16.93 50.37
C ILE A 4 65.97 16.18 49.11
N GLY A 5 65.70 14.88 49.23
CA GLY A 5 65.08 14.09 48.17
C GLY A 5 63.56 14.30 48.18
N LEU A 6 63.01 14.79 47.07
CA LEU A 6 61.56 14.78 46.82
C LEU A 6 61.10 13.32 46.58
N PRO A 7 59.97 12.88 47.15
CA PRO A 7 59.36 11.62 46.75
C PRO A 7 58.71 11.75 45.36
N PRO A 8 58.71 10.69 44.53
CA PRO A 8 58.06 10.71 43.22
C PRO A 8 56.55 10.79 43.38
N ALA A 9 55.92 11.69 42.63
CA ALA A 9 54.46 11.82 42.55
C ALA A 9 53.85 10.52 42.01
N ALA A 10 53.01 9.88 42.81
CA ALA A 10 52.21 8.73 42.37
C ALA A 10 51.26 9.17 41.24
N PRO A 11 51.10 8.37 40.17
CA PRO A 11 50.14 8.70 39.12
C PRO A 11 48.73 8.65 39.71
N ALA A 12 48.01 9.77 39.63
CA ALA A 12 46.61 9.86 40.01
C ALA A 12 45.82 8.81 39.21
N THR A 13 45.41 7.75 39.89
CA THR A 13 44.47 6.76 39.35
C THR A 13 43.17 7.49 39.08
N GLN A 14 42.89 7.78 37.80
CA GLN A 14 41.59 8.29 37.36
C GLN A 14 40.56 7.24 37.73
N ALA A 15 39.68 7.55 38.68
CA ALA A 15 38.54 6.72 39.01
C ALA A 15 37.66 6.59 37.75
N PRO A 16 37.10 5.40 37.45
CA PRO A 16 36.15 5.27 36.36
C PRO A 16 34.93 6.13 36.68
N VAL A 17 34.70 7.16 35.87
CA VAL A 17 33.48 7.96 35.92
C VAL A 17 32.34 7.00 35.58
N ALA A 18 31.60 6.56 36.60
CA ALA A 18 30.38 5.80 36.40
C ALA A 18 29.46 6.60 35.47
N PRO A 19 28.79 5.96 34.48
CA PRO A 19 27.83 6.67 33.66
C PRO A 19 26.75 7.20 34.59
N ILE A 20 26.71 8.51 34.76
CA ILE A 20 25.66 9.21 35.48
C ILE A 20 24.37 8.78 34.76
N ALA A 21 23.51 8.03 35.44
CA ALA A 21 22.20 7.67 34.91
C ALA A 21 21.54 8.99 34.48
N ALA A 22 21.43 9.20 33.17
CA ALA A 22 20.97 10.47 32.65
C ALA A 22 19.59 10.76 33.27
N PRO A 23 19.39 11.94 33.87
CA PRO A 23 18.06 12.31 34.33
C PRO A 23 17.12 12.22 33.13
N MET A 24 15.99 11.53 33.29
CA MET A 24 14.96 11.39 32.24
C MET A 24 14.70 12.78 31.66
N THR A 25 14.99 12.94 30.37
CA THR A 25 14.99 14.26 29.74
C THR A 25 13.56 14.79 29.65
N ILE A 26 13.37 16.10 29.56
CA ILE A 26 12.03 16.68 29.35
C ILE A 26 11.38 16.14 28.07
N GLY A 27 12.19 15.83 27.04
CA GLY A 27 11.74 15.18 25.81
C GLY A 27 11.12 13.80 26.07
N GLU A 28 11.81 12.96 26.85
CA GLU A 28 11.33 11.63 27.23
C GLU A 28 10.07 11.72 28.11
N LEU A 29 10.02 12.67 29.05
CA LEU A 29 8.84 12.90 29.88
C LEU A 29 7.62 13.34 29.05
N ARG A 30 7.82 14.20 28.05
CA ARG A 30 6.76 14.62 27.12
C ARG A 30 6.28 13.47 26.25
N ALA A 31 7.19 12.68 25.68
CA ALA A 31 6.85 11.51 24.89
C ALA A 31 6.05 10.48 25.73
N ARG A 32 6.46 10.26 26.98
CA ARG A 32 5.73 9.38 27.89
C ARG A 32 4.33 9.89 28.23
N ARG A 33 4.18 11.21 28.42
CA ARG A 33 2.86 11.83 28.66
C ARG A 33 1.94 11.65 27.44
N GLU A 34 2.45 11.85 26.25
CA GLU A 34 1.68 11.65 25.01
C GLU A 34 1.20 10.21 24.89
N GLU A 35 2.07 9.24 25.14
CA GLU A 35 1.73 7.82 25.15
C GLU A 35 0.64 7.50 26.19
N LEU A 36 0.77 7.99 27.43
CA LEU A 36 -0.26 7.81 28.46
C LEU A 36 -1.60 8.44 28.05
N SER A 37 -1.58 9.61 27.42
CA SER A 37 -2.78 10.27 26.90
C SER A 37 -3.45 9.43 25.81
N ASN A 38 -2.67 8.88 24.88
CA ASN A 38 -3.19 7.99 23.83
C ASN A 38 -3.83 6.73 24.42
N GLN A 39 -3.19 6.14 25.44
CA GLN A 39 -3.74 4.99 26.15
C GLN A 39 -5.02 5.31 26.91
N LEU A 40 -5.11 6.51 27.53
CA LEU A 40 -6.32 6.98 28.22
C LEU A 40 -7.48 7.13 27.23
N ILE A 41 -7.25 7.78 26.09
CA ILE A 41 -8.25 7.96 25.03
C ILE A 41 -8.74 6.59 24.53
N SER A 42 -7.80 5.66 24.29
CA SER A 42 -8.12 4.30 23.85
C SER A 42 -8.95 3.53 24.89
N ALA A 43 -8.61 3.66 26.18
CA ALA A 43 -9.33 3.04 27.28
C ALA A 43 -10.74 3.63 27.44
N ALA A 44 -10.88 4.96 27.42
CA ALA A 44 -12.16 5.65 27.50
C ALA A 44 -13.08 5.30 26.32
N GLY A 45 -12.52 5.20 25.10
CA GLY A 45 -13.24 4.75 23.91
C GLY A 45 -13.79 3.33 24.06
N ARG A 46 -12.94 2.38 24.48
CA ARG A 46 -13.39 1.00 24.78
C ARG A 46 -14.48 0.97 25.84
N ARG A 47 -14.36 1.78 26.89
CA ARG A 47 -15.32 1.83 28.00
C ARG A 47 -16.69 2.29 27.52
N LYS A 48 -16.73 3.29 26.64
CA LYS A 48 -17.97 3.74 26.01
C LYS A 48 -18.64 2.63 25.20
N ASN A 49 -17.85 1.92 24.38
CA ASN A 49 -18.37 0.81 23.56
C ASN A 49 -18.90 -0.34 24.43
N LEU A 50 -18.17 -0.73 25.48
CA LEU A 50 -18.64 -1.75 26.43
C LEU A 50 -19.92 -1.30 27.16
N ALA A 51 -20.03 -0.03 27.53
CA ALA A 51 -21.23 0.50 28.18
C ALA A 51 -22.45 0.50 27.23
N GLU A 52 -22.23 0.68 25.92
CA GLU A 52 -23.26 0.49 24.89
C GLU A 52 -23.68 -0.97 24.78
N GLU A 53 -22.72 -1.90 24.79
CA GLU A 53 -22.96 -3.34 24.72
C GLU A 53 -23.73 -3.87 25.94
N VAL A 54 -23.39 -3.38 27.15
CA VAL A 54 -24.10 -3.71 28.40
C VAL A 54 -25.58 -3.31 28.36
N ARG A 55 -25.92 -2.22 27.67
CA ARG A 55 -27.33 -1.80 27.51
C ARG A 55 -28.14 -2.77 26.66
N ASN A 56 -27.49 -3.48 25.74
CA ASN A 56 -28.12 -4.42 24.83
C ASN A 56 -28.00 -5.88 25.32
N ALA A 57 -27.08 -6.16 26.24
CA ALA A 57 -26.85 -7.49 26.81
C ALA A 57 -27.86 -7.87 27.90
N SER A 58 -28.11 -9.17 28.05
CA SER A 58 -29.06 -9.73 29.04
C SER A 58 -28.44 -10.91 29.80
N GLY A 59 -28.88 -11.15 31.03
CA GLY A 59 -28.46 -12.31 31.83
C GLY A 59 -26.96 -12.32 32.15
N THR A 60 -26.33 -13.49 32.02
CA THR A 60 -24.92 -13.73 32.38
C THR A 60 -23.94 -12.87 31.57
N ASP A 61 -24.23 -12.61 30.30
CA ASP A 61 -23.35 -11.81 29.42
C ASP A 61 -23.23 -10.37 29.92
N LYS A 62 -24.33 -9.81 30.45
CA LYS A 62 -24.35 -8.49 31.07
C LYS A 62 -23.42 -8.42 32.28
N VAL A 63 -23.47 -9.44 33.16
CA VAL A 63 -22.61 -9.52 34.36
C VAL A 63 -21.13 -9.58 33.97
N GLY A 64 -20.78 -10.36 32.94
CA GLY A 64 -19.41 -10.43 32.43
C GLY A 64 -18.90 -9.10 31.86
N LEU A 65 -19.74 -8.39 31.11
CA LEU A 65 -19.41 -7.07 30.57
C LEU A 65 -19.28 -6.00 31.68
N GLU A 66 -20.15 -6.03 32.69
CA GLU A 66 -20.06 -5.14 33.86
C GLU A 66 -18.75 -5.33 34.64
N GLN A 67 -18.28 -6.58 34.80
CA GLN A 67 -16.97 -6.87 35.39
C GLN A 67 -15.82 -6.29 34.56
N ARG A 68 -15.88 -6.41 33.23
CA ARG A 68 -14.88 -5.82 32.33
C ARG A 68 -14.85 -4.30 32.40
N ILE A 69 -16.02 -3.65 32.53
CA ILE A 69 -16.10 -2.20 32.73
C ILE A 69 -15.40 -1.79 34.03
N LYS A 70 -15.60 -2.52 35.14
CA LYS A 70 -14.94 -2.20 36.41
C LYS A 70 -13.41 -2.21 36.30
N VAL A 71 -12.85 -3.25 35.67
CA VAL A 71 -11.39 -3.34 35.45
C VAL A 71 -10.89 -2.19 34.56
N LEU A 72 -11.69 -1.81 33.55
CA LEU A 72 -11.32 -0.71 32.65
C LEU A 72 -11.42 0.67 33.32
N ASP A 73 -12.41 0.88 34.19
CA ASP A 73 -12.56 2.10 34.99
C ASP A 73 -11.38 2.26 35.95
N GLU A 74 -10.93 1.19 36.61
CA GLU A 74 -9.72 1.21 37.45
C GLU A 74 -8.48 1.62 36.65
N ARG A 75 -8.31 1.06 35.44
CA ARG A 75 -7.20 1.41 34.54
C ARG A 75 -7.25 2.88 34.09
N ILE A 76 -8.44 3.43 33.82
CA ILE A 76 -8.61 4.84 33.46
C ILE A 76 -8.13 5.74 34.60
N VAL A 77 -8.54 5.44 35.84
CA VAL A 77 -8.11 6.20 37.02
C VAL A 77 -6.59 6.13 37.22
N GLN A 78 -5.99 4.96 37.02
CA GLN A 78 -4.53 4.79 37.08
C GLN A 78 -3.82 5.65 36.02
N LEU A 79 -4.28 5.62 34.77
CA LEU A 79 -3.71 6.41 33.67
C LEU A 79 -3.81 7.92 33.93
N GLU A 80 -4.94 8.40 34.46
CA GLU A 80 -5.11 9.81 34.84
C GLU A 80 -4.13 10.23 35.94
N SER A 81 -3.95 9.37 36.95
CA SER A 81 -2.98 9.59 38.04
C SER A 81 -1.53 9.63 37.52
N ASP A 82 -1.17 8.72 36.61
CA ASP A 82 0.16 8.68 36.00
C ASP A 82 0.44 9.94 35.18
N ILE A 83 -0.54 10.38 34.38
CA ILE A 83 -0.44 11.64 33.61
C ILE A 83 -0.25 12.83 34.54
N ALA A 84 -1.01 12.91 35.64
CA ALA A 84 -0.86 13.99 36.62
C ALA A 84 0.54 13.99 37.27
N THR A 85 1.07 12.80 37.56
CA THR A 85 2.39 12.63 38.15
C THR A 85 3.49 13.01 37.18
N THR A 86 3.45 12.54 35.93
CA THR A 86 4.39 12.95 34.87
C THR A 86 4.27 14.45 34.59
N GLY A 87 3.06 15.02 34.62
CA GLY A 87 2.83 16.45 34.47
C GLY A 87 3.60 17.29 35.50
N ARG A 88 3.52 16.89 36.79
CA ARG A 88 4.29 17.54 37.86
C ARG A 88 5.81 17.41 37.65
N MET A 89 6.28 16.26 37.18
CA MET A 89 7.70 16.07 36.87
C MET A 89 8.17 17.02 35.75
N VAL A 90 7.37 17.20 34.70
CA VAL A 90 7.67 18.15 33.62
C VAL A 90 7.68 19.59 34.13
N THR A 91 6.72 19.97 34.97
CA THR A 91 6.65 21.34 35.53
C THR A 91 7.79 21.63 36.52
N ASN A 92 8.19 20.64 37.31
CA ASN A 92 9.25 20.78 38.31
C ASN A 92 10.65 20.50 37.74
N ALA A 93 10.76 20.16 36.45
CA ALA A 93 12.04 19.91 35.82
C ALA A 93 12.88 21.20 35.81
N PRO A 94 14.15 21.15 36.29
CA PRO A 94 14.99 22.34 36.35
C PRO A 94 15.24 22.91 34.95
N ALA A 95 15.29 24.23 34.82
CA ALA A 95 15.37 24.93 33.53
C ALA A 95 16.56 24.49 32.66
N GLY A 96 17.63 23.92 33.24
CA GLY A 96 18.77 23.34 32.53
C GLY A 96 18.49 22.00 31.81
N SER A 97 17.31 21.38 31.99
CA SER A 97 16.89 20.16 31.28
C SER A 97 15.98 20.44 30.07
N LEU A 98 15.68 21.72 29.80
CA LEU A 98 14.93 22.19 28.63
C LEU A 98 15.80 22.27 27.38
N THR A 99 17.11 22.32 27.55
CA THR A 99 18.07 22.18 26.47
C THR A 99 18.18 20.69 26.19
N ALA A 100 17.78 20.26 24.99
CA ALA A 100 18.26 18.97 24.48
C ALA A 100 19.77 18.92 24.74
N PRO A 101 20.36 17.77 25.15
CA PRO A 101 21.79 17.69 25.21
C PRO A 101 22.29 18.19 23.86
N ASP A 102 23.01 19.30 23.86
CA ASP A 102 23.83 19.72 22.75
C ASP A 102 24.79 18.55 22.60
N ALA A 103 24.37 17.58 21.79
CA ALA A 103 25.27 16.58 21.33
C ALA A 103 26.33 17.39 20.60
N ASP A 104 27.54 17.44 21.18
CA ASP A 104 28.78 18.00 20.63
C ASP A 104 29.20 17.27 19.33
N PHE A 105 28.23 16.87 18.50
CA PHE A 105 28.46 16.73 17.09
C PHE A 105 28.57 18.17 16.57
N PRO A 106 29.72 18.58 16.01
CA PRO A 106 29.75 19.82 15.25
C PRO A 106 28.64 19.70 14.21
N ARG A 107 27.57 20.48 14.38
CA ARG A 107 26.50 20.46 13.39
C ARG A 107 27.18 20.88 12.10
N ALA A 108 26.91 20.18 10.99
CA ALA A 108 27.44 20.61 9.70
C ALA A 108 27.12 22.10 9.39
N PHE A 109 26.10 22.65 10.08
CA PHE A 109 25.67 24.04 10.08
C PHE A 109 26.48 25.00 10.98
N ASP A 110 27.26 24.53 11.95
CA ASP A 110 28.14 25.39 12.77
C ASP A 110 29.48 25.70 12.07
N ILE A 111 29.80 24.97 10.99
CA ILE A 111 31.00 25.18 10.16
C ILE A 111 30.86 26.45 9.31
N PHE A 112 29.62 26.87 9.01
CA PHE A 112 29.34 28.02 8.16
C PHE A 112 28.61 29.09 8.94
N SER A 113 29.08 30.34 8.85
CA SER A 113 28.32 31.49 9.37
C SER A 113 26.93 31.54 8.68
N PRO A 114 25.86 31.99 9.36
CA PRO A 114 24.53 32.14 8.74
C PRO A 114 24.56 32.90 7.41
N ALA A 115 25.42 33.92 7.30
CA ALA A 115 25.61 34.67 6.06
C ALA A 115 26.23 33.83 4.93
N GLN A 116 27.17 32.94 5.25
CA GLN A 116 27.80 32.03 4.29
C GLN A 116 26.80 30.95 3.84
N PHE A 117 25.98 30.45 4.76
CA PHE A 117 24.93 29.50 4.42
C PHE A 117 23.89 30.12 3.47
N THR A 118 23.42 31.35 3.76
CA THR A 118 22.52 32.08 2.85
C THR A 118 23.18 32.31 1.49
N ALA A 119 24.42 32.79 1.45
CA ALA A 119 25.14 33.01 0.19
C ALA A 119 25.29 31.71 -0.63
N LEU A 120 25.70 30.61 0.02
CA LEU A 120 25.87 29.31 -0.65
C LEU A 120 24.53 28.77 -1.16
N SER A 121 23.44 28.96 -0.42
CA SER A 121 22.11 28.53 -0.84
C SER A 121 21.61 29.29 -2.08
N ILE A 122 21.88 30.61 -2.16
CA ILE A 122 21.54 31.43 -3.32
C ILE A 122 22.37 30.97 -4.53
N VAL A 123 23.68 30.81 -4.37
CA VAL A 123 24.58 30.36 -5.45
C VAL A 123 24.18 28.98 -5.95
N PHE A 124 23.91 28.03 -5.05
CA PHE A 124 23.48 26.68 -5.41
C PHE A 124 22.12 26.69 -6.13
N THR A 125 21.18 27.53 -5.69
CA THR A 125 19.88 27.66 -6.35
C THR A 125 20.02 28.20 -7.78
N VAL A 126 20.86 29.22 -7.98
CA VAL A 126 21.08 29.83 -9.30
C VAL A 126 21.89 28.90 -10.22
N LEU A 127 22.89 28.19 -9.70
CA LEU A 127 23.77 27.36 -10.53
C LEU A 127 23.23 25.95 -10.78
N VAL A 128 22.41 25.40 -9.88
CA VAL A 128 21.93 24.01 -9.97
C VAL A 128 20.43 23.96 -10.22
N PHE A 129 19.62 24.56 -9.34
CA PHE A 129 18.17 24.45 -9.46
C PHE A 129 17.59 25.23 -10.65
N PHE A 130 18.10 26.42 -10.95
CA PHE A 130 17.62 27.23 -12.06
C PHE A 130 17.78 26.55 -13.44
N PRO A 131 18.97 26.05 -13.85
CA PRO A 131 19.09 25.35 -15.13
C PRO A 131 18.30 24.03 -15.16
N LEU A 132 18.19 23.33 -14.03
CA LEU A 132 17.38 22.11 -13.93
C LEU A 132 15.88 22.41 -14.12
N ALA A 133 15.37 23.49 -13.53
CA ALA A 133 14.00 23.94 -13.70
C ALA A 133 13.69 24.32 -15.16
N ILE A 134 14.61 25.04 -15.83
CA ILE A 134 14.47 25.37 -17.26
C ILE A 134 14.46 24.09 -18.10
N SER A 135 15.34 23.12 -17.80
CA SER A 135 15.40 21.84 -18.50
C SER A 135 14.09 21.06 -18.35
N ALA A 136 13.57 20.96 -17.12
CA ALA A 136 12.29 20.30 -16.83
C ALA A 136 11.11 21.00 -17.54
N ALA A 137 11.06 22.34 -17.50
CA ALA A 137 10.05 23.12 -18.21
C ALA A 137 10.10 22.89 -19.73
N ARG A 138 11.30 22.84 -20.33
CA ARG A 138 11.47 22.52 -21.76
C ARG A 138 11.03 21.10 -22.08
N LEU A 139 11.30 20.12 -21.21
CA LEU A 139 10.87 18.74 -21.40
C LEU A 139 9.34 18.63 -21.35
N MET A 140 8.70 19.30 -20.39
CA MET A 140 7.25 19.34 -20.28
C MET A 140 6.59 20.01 -21.49
N TRP A 141 7.16 21.12 -21.99
CA TRP A 141 6.66 21.77 -23.20
C TRP A 141 6.80 20.89 -24.45
N LYS A 142 7.91 20.15 -24.59
CA LYS A 142 8.09 19.20 -25.70
C LYS A 142 7.07 18.06 -25.63
N ARG A 143 6.81 17.52 -24.44
CA ARG A 143 5.82 16.45 -24.23
C ARG A 143 4.38 16.94 -24.48
N ALA A 144 4.06 18.18 -24.09
CA ALA A 144 2.75 18.77 -24.37
C ALA A 144 2.50 19.02 -25.86
N LYS A 145 3.55 19.19 -26.67
CA LYS A 145 3.46 19.36 -28.13
C LYS A 145 3.50 18.04 -28.91
N GLN A 146 3.84 16.92 -28.26
CA GLN A 146 3.74 15.61 -28.88
C GLN A 146 2.29 15.14 -28.73
N PRO A 147 1.58 14.80 -29.82
CA PRO A 147 0.30 14.14 -29.71
C PRO A 147 0.51 12.88 -28.87
N MET A 148 -0.30 12.71 -27.84
CA MET A 148 -0.26 11.56 -26.95
C MET A 148 -0.27 10.31 -27.82
N ALA A 149 0.87 9.63 -27.94
CA ALA A 149 0.96 8.37 -28.65
C ALA A 149 0.01 7.43 -27.91
N VAL A 150 -1.11 7.15 -28.56
CA VAL A 150 -2.13 6.25 -28.04
C VAL A 150 -1.42 4.94 -27.66
N PRO A 151 -1.48 4.50 -26.40
CA PRO A 151 -0.76 3.31 -25.97
C PRO A 151 -1.16 2.14 -26.87
N ALA A 152 -0.17 1.34 -27.30
CA ALA A 152 -0.31 0.21 -28.22
C ALA A 152 -1.45 -0.78 -27.86
N ILE A 153 -1.88 -0.74 -26.60
CA ILE A 153 -3.07 -1.42 -26.06
C ILE A 153 -4.34 -1.14 -26.87
N GLN A 154 -4.55 0.08 -27.38
CA GLN A 154 -5.74 0.39 -28.18
C GLN A 154 -5.69 -0.25 -29.58
N GLY A 155 -4.50 -0.39 -30.17
CA GLY A 155 -4.30 -1.10 -31.43
C GLY A 155 -4.56 -2.61 -31.28
N GLU A 156 -4.06 -3.22 -30.19
CA GLU A 156 -4.35 -4.62 -29.89
C GLU A 156 -5.83 -4.87 -29.61
N ALA A 157 -6.51 -3.97 -28.90
CA ALA A 157 -7.94 -4.08 -28.63
C ALA A 157 -8.75 -3.99 -29.94
N ALA A 158 -8.44 -3.05 -30.82
CA ALA A 158 -9.08 -2.92 -32.13
C ALA A 158 -8.88 -4.19 -32.98
N GLN A 159 -7.66 -4.74 -32.99
CA GLN A 159 -7.36 -5.95 -33.76
C GLN A 159 -8.04 -7.22 -33.18
N ARG A 160 -8.28 -7.27 -31.87
CA ARG A 160 -9.07 -8.34 -31.24
C ARG A 160 -10.56 -8.22 -31.60
N LEU A 161 -11.09 -6.99 -31.66
CA LEU A 161 -12.47 -6.74 -32.06
C LEU A 161 -12.71 -7.15 -33.52
N GLU A 162 -11.80 -6.82 -34.42
CA GLU A 162 -11.89 -7.21 -35.83
C GLU A 162 -11.87 -8.74 -36.02
N ARG A 163 -11.05 -9.47 -35.24
CA ARG A 163 -11.08 -10.95 -35.25
C ARG A 163 -12.38 -11.52 -34.67
N LEU A 164 -12.95 -10.86 -33.67
CA LEU A 164 -14.24 -11.26 -33.11
C LEU A 164 -15.36 -11.07 -34.14
N GLU A 165 -15.38 -9.95 -34.85
CA GLU A 165 -16.32 -9.67 -35.93
C GLU A 165 -16.27 -10.76 -37.00
N GLN A 166 -15.08 -11.08 -37.52
CA GLN A 166 -14.88 -12.17 -38.49
C GLN A 166 -15.33 -13.55 -37.94
N SER A 167 -15.06 -13.83 -36.67
CA SER A 167 -15.49 -15.09 -36.05
C SER A 167 -17.01 -15.18 -35.91
N VAL A 168 -17.68 -14.06 -35.65
CA VAL A 168 -19.14 -13.99 -35.53
C VAL A 168 -19.80 -14.16 -36.90
N GLU A 169 -19.26 -13.54 -37.95
CA GLU A 169 -19.72 -13.74 -39.33
C GLU A 169 -19.61 -15.20 -39.77
N ALA A 170 -18.49 -15.86 -39.46
CA ALA A 170 -18.32 -17.28 -39.75
C ALA A 170 -19.32 -18.17 -38.99
N VAL A 171 -19.58 -17.87 -37.72
CA VAL A 171 -20.58 -18.58 -36.92
C VAL A 171 -21.99 -18.38 -37.49
N ALA A 172 -22.32 -17.18 -37.97
CA ALA A 172 -23.63 -16.91 -38.56
C ALA A 172 -23.89 -17.78 -39.80
N ILE A 173 -22.90 -17.90 -40.70
CA ILE A 173 -23.00 -18.74 -41.91
C ILE A 173 -23.09 -20.23 -41.52
N GLU A 174 -22.31 -20.67 -40.54
CA GLU A 174 -22.32 -22.07 -40.11
C GLU A 174 -23.67 -22.45 -39.46
N VAL A 175 -24.28 -21.55 -38.68
CA VAL A 175 -25.61 -21.76 -38.10
C VAL A 175 -26.69 -21.85 -39.17
N GLU A 176 -26.64 -20.98 -40.18
CA GLU A 176 -27.53 -21.04 -41.34
C GLU A 176 -27.40 -22.40 -42.04
N ARG A 177 -26.18 -22.84 -42.34
CA ARG A 177 -25.89 -24.13 -42.99
C ARG A 177 -26.32 -25.34 -42.15
N ILE A 178 -26.09 -25.32 -40.83
CA ILE A 178 -26.53 -26.38 -39.91
C ILE A 178 -28.06 -26.44 -39.89
N SER A 179 -28.73 -25.30 -39.86
CA SER A 179 -30.19 -25.23 -39.88
C SER A 179 -30.78 -25.81 -41.17
N GLU A 180 -30.13 -25.55 -42.31
CA GLU A 180 -30.53 -26.13 -43.59
C GLU A 180 -30.26 -27.63 -43.66
N GLY A 181 -29.12 -28.09 -43.15
CA GLY A 181 -28.78 -29.51 -43.03
C GLY A 181 -29.80 -30.28 -42.19
N GLN A 182 -30.18 -29.73 -41.03
CA GLN A 182 -31.21 -30.32 -40.17
C GLN A 182 -32.59 -30.31 -40.83
N ARG A 183 -32.96 -29.24 -41.54
CA ARG A 183 -34.21 -29.18 -42.31
C ARG A 183 -34.22 -30.17 -43.48
N PHE A 184 -33.07 -30.43 -44.09
CA PHE A 184 -32.93 -31.41 -45.16
C PHE A 184 -33.05 -32.84 -44.64
N VAL A 185 -32.37 -33.18 -43.54
CA VAL A 185 -32.48 -34.49 -42.88
C VAL A 185 -33.90 -34.76 -42.40
N THR A 186 -34.57 -33.77 -41.82
CA THR A 186 -35.97 -33.89 -41.40
C THR A 186 -36.89 -34.16 -42.59
N ARG A 187 -36.70 -33.44 -43.71
CA ARG A 187 -37.44 -33.70 -44.96
C ARG A 187 -37.20 -35.11 -45.49
N LEU A 188 -35.95 -35.59 -45.49
CA LEU A 188 -35.59 -36.95 -45.90
C LEU A 188 -36.24 -38.02 -45.01
N LEU A 189 -36.17 -37.87 -43.69
CA LEU A 189 -36.77 -38.81 -42.73
C LEU A 189 -38.31 -38.83 -42.85
N SER A 190 -38.92 -37.69 -43.20
CA SER A 190 -40.38 -37.62 -43.44
C SER A 190 -40.82 -38.14 -44.82
N ALA A 191 -39.89 -38.36 -45.77
CA ALA A 191 -40.19 -38.68 -47.16
C ALA A 191 -40.13 -40.18 -47.52
N SER A 192 -40.04 -41.11 -46.55
CA SER A 192 -40.07 -42.57 -46.83
C SER A 192 -40.92 -43.30 -45.79
N PRO A 193 -41.89 -44.20 -46.14
CA PRO A 193 -42.02 -44.95 -47.39
C PRO A 193 -43.45 -44.98 -48.02
N GLN A 194 -43.59 -44.58 -49.30
CA GLN A 194 -44.60 -45.15 -50.21
C GLN A 194 -44.23 -44.87 -51.68
N ALA A 195 -43.32 -45.69 -52.21
CA ALA A 195 -43.15 -45.84 -53.65
C ALA A 195 -42.69 -47.28 -53.93
N GLY A 196 -43.58 -48.23 -53.66
CA GLY A 196 -43.51 -49.57 -54.21
C GLY A 196 -44.52 -49.69 -55.35
N VAL A 197 -44.05 -50.20 -56.51
CA VAL A 197 -44.67 -51.19 -57.43
C VAL A 197 -44.30 -50.91 -58.92
N LEU A 198 -43.25 -51.63 -59.39
CA LEU A 198 -43.07 -52.40 -60.66
C LEU A 198 -43.12 -51.71 -62.05
N PRO A 199 -42.56 -52.28 -63.16
CA PRO A 199 -42.19 -53.69 -63.40
C PRO A 199 -40.85 -53.99 -64.12
N ALA A 200 -40.66 -55.29 -64.32
CA ALA A 200 -39.51 -56.03 -64.82
C ALA A 200 -39.18 -55.87 -66.32
N ALA A 201 -37.88 -56.06 -66.61
CA ALA A 201 -37.30 -56.72 -67.79
C ALA A 201 -37.80 -56.38 -69.20
N GLN A 202 -36.96 -55.68 -69.97
CA GLN A 202 -36.81 -55.88 -71.41
C GLN A 202 -35.31 -55.93 -71.72
N ARG A 203 -34.80 -57.12 -72.01
CA ARG A 203 -33.45 -57.35 -72.57
C ARG A 203 -33.59 -57.37 -74.08
N ASP A 204 -33.18 -56.31 -74.76
CA ASP A 204 -33.03 -56.35 -76.22
C ASP A 204 -31.58 -56.69 -76.58
N THR A 205 -31.43 -57.89 -77.13
CA THR A 205 -30.22 -58.47 -77.69
C THR A 205 -29.87 -57.78 -79.02
N VAL A 206 -28.69 -57.15 -79.11
CA VAL A 206 -28.13 -56.68 -80.38
C VAL A 206 -27.40 -57.84 -81.05
N ALA A 207 -28.01 -58.40 -82.11
CA ALA A 207 -27.41 -59.43 -82.94
C ALA A 207 -26.38 -58.81 -83.92
N VAL A 208 -25.12 -59.22 -83.78
CA VAL A 208 -24.02 -58.89 -84.70
C VAL A 208 -24.16 -59.76 -85.97
N LYS A 209 -24.17 -59.13 -87.14
CA LYS A 209 -24.19 -59.80 -88.45
C LYS A 209 -22.80 -59.73 -89.09
N ILE A 210 -22.16 -60.87 -89.30
CA ILE A 210 -20.92 -61.02 -90.07
C ILE A 210 -21.30 -61.59 -91.45
N PRO A 211 -20.94 -60.93 -92.57
CA PRO A 211 -21.05 -61.49 -93.91
C PRO A 211 -19.82 -62.35 -94.26
N ASP A 212 -20.04 -63.34 -95.15
CA ASP A 212 -19.02 -64.28 -95.68
C ASP A 212 -17.83 -63.59 -96.37
#